data_AF-A0A352F1U8-F1
#
_entry.id   AF-A0A352F1U8-F1
#
_cell.length_a   1.000
_cell.length_b   1.000
_cell.length_c   1.000
_cell.angle_alpha   90.00
_cell.angle_beta   90.00
_cell.angle_gamma   90.00
#
_symmetry.space_group_name_H-M   'P 1'
#
loop_
_entity.id
_entity.type
_entity.pdbx_description
1 polymer ?
#
loop_
_entity_poly.entity_id
_entity_poly.type
_entity_poly.pdbx_seq_one_letter_code
_entity_poly.pdbx_strand_id
1 'polypeptide(L)'
;MERSLNIDLNAWRLGYRARRRNGVKLFAASVIACAGLSAALATWLPLQLSVVTVFLFAGPHNWFELRYFLMRLPVRLGKSRNFFVAAFAGIGVLTAGYLALPLLYNFTSWSSDAWSMVLASWNTLLLFWLGLLIWLRGRNKQRRDWSWAMPAALGLCSLNWLAPELFSLAIVYLHPLVALLFLDRHLRRTRPEWVRTYHQCLVLVAVLLAGIVLRLTQTPALPDDNGLFWRITQHSGAQLLPGVSSHLLVSVHLFLELLHYGVWIVALPLIVPATIRVKQKPTRVWQVKSVGIARHPRGFPKLVAAALLLGAFVVAVLWFGFSIDYATTRDIYFTVAIAHVLAEAPFLLKML
;
A
#
# COMPACT_ATOMS: atom_id res chain seq x y z
N MET A 1 22.11 46.92 22.93
CA MET A 1 22.74 45.83 23.71
C MET A 1 22.17 45.96 25.11
N GLU A 2 21.51 45.01 25.77
CA GLU A 2 21.24 43.59 25.58
C GLU A 2 19.86 43.30 26.22
N ARG A 3 18.96 42.62 25.49
CA ARG A 3 17.87 41.86 26.13
C ARG A 3 18.17 40.40 25.88
N SER A 4 19.14 39.86 26.62
CA SER A 4 19.29 38.43 26.82
C SER A 4 18.07 37.98 27.64
N LEU A 5 16.97 37.68 26.94
CA LEU A 5 15.84 36.96 27.52
C LEU A 5 16.40 35.69 28.16
N ASN A 6 16.31 35.61 29.49
CA ASN A 6 16.57 34.39 30.25
C ASN A 6 15.57 33.31 29.76
N ILE A 7 15.97 32.56 28.73
CA ILE A 7 15.27 31.37 28.31
C ILE A 7 15.52 30.34 29.40
N ASP A 8 14.52 30.12 30.26
CA ASP A 8 14.56 29.02 31.21
C ASP A 8 14.57 27.69 30.42
N LEU A 9 15.77 27.13 30.30
CA LEU A 9 16.03 25.87 29.60
C LEU A 9 15.28 24.71 30.25
N ASN A 10 14.98 24.78 31.55
CA ASN A 10 14.24 23.74 32.26
C ASN A 10 12.75 23.81 31.92
N ALA A 11 12.13 25.00 31.97
CA ALA A 11 10.77 25.18 31.50
C ALA A 11 10.60 24.76 30.03
N TRP A 12 11.56 25.11 29.17
CA TRP A 12 11.57 24.69 27.76
C TRP A 12 11.66 23.17 27.60
N ARG A 13 12.58 22.50 28.33
CA ARG A 13 12.73 21.03 28.30
C ARG A 13 11.48 20.32 28.82
N LEU A 14 10.88 20.81 29.90
CA LEU A 14 9.65 20.26 30.48
C LEU A 14 8.47 20.40 29.51
N GLY A 15 8.27 21.59 28.93
CA GLY A 15 7.25 21.83 27.91
C GLY A 15 7.43 20.96 26.66
N TYR A 16 8.68 20.77 26.22
CA TYR A 16 9.00 19.89 25.10
C TYR A 16 8.68 18.42 25.40
N ARG A 17 9.06 17.91 26.58
CA ARG A 17 8.76 16.54 27.02
C ARG A 17 7.25 16.31 27.15
N ALA A 18 6.51 17.25 27.73
CA ALA A 18 5.06 17.18 27.85
C ALA A 18 4.37 17.12 26.48
N ARG A 19 4.75 18.01 25.55
CA ARG A 19 4.21 18.03 24.18
C ARG A 19 4.51 16.73 23.43
N ARG A 20 5.71 16.17 23.62
CA ARG A 20 6.10 14.87 23.04
C ARG A 20 5.23 13.73 23.59
N ARG A 21 5.03 13.66 24.91
CA ARG A 21 4.20 12.64 25.57
C ARG A 21 2.74 12.71 25.12
N ASN A 22 2.18 13.92 25.02
CA ASN A 22 0.81 14.12 24.55
C ASN A 22 0.65 13.70 23.08
N GLY A 23 1.63 14.00 22.22
CA GLY A 23 1.63 13.55 20.83
C GLY A 23 1.63 12.02 20.68
N VAL A 24 2.41 11.31 21.50
CA VAL A 24 2.43 9.83 21.52
C VAL A 24 1.08 9.26 21.95
N LYS A 25 0.48 9.80 23.01
CA LYS A 25 -0.83 9.34 23.52
C LYS A 25 -1.93 9.55 22.49
N LEU A 26 -1.98 10.74 21.87
CA LEU A 26 -2.95 11.05 20.83
C LEU A 26 -2.79 10.12 19.63
N PHE A 27 -1.54 9.91 19.18
CA PHE A 27 -1.24 8.96 18.11
C PHE A 27 -1.73 7.55 18.44
N ALA A 28 -1.43 7.04 19.64
CA ALA A 28 -1.89 5.72 20.08
C ALA A 28 -3.43 5.63 20.07
N ALA A 29 -4.10 6.61 20.68
CA ALA A 29 -5.56 6.66 20.74
C ALA A 29 -6.19 6.68 19.35
N SER A 30 -5.64 7.47 18.42
CA SER A 30 -6.10 7.51 17.03
C SER A 30 -5.94 6.17 16.32
N VAL A 31 -4.78 5.52 16.43
CA VAL A 31 -4.55 4.21 15.79
C VAL A 31 -5.47 3.14 16.38
N ILE A 32 -5.63 3.10 17.70
CA ILE A 32 -6.52 2.16 18.40
C ILE A 32 -7.97 2.38 17.95
N ALA A 33 -8.44 3.63 17.94
CA ALA A 33 -9.80 3.96 17.53
C ALA A 33 -10.04 3.61 16.06
N CYS A 34 -9.12 3.96 15.16
CA CYS A 34 -9.24 3.63 13.73
C CYS A 34 -9.22 2.12 13.48
N ALA A 35 -8.30 1.38 14.11
CA ALA A 35 -8.22 -0.07 13.94
C ALA A 35 -9.44 -0.79 14.53
N GLY A 36 -9.88 -0.40 15.73
CA GLY A 36 -11.08 -0.95 16.35
C GLY A 36 -12.35 -0.67 15.54
N LEU A 37 -12.50 0.58 15.06
CA LEU A 37 -13.62 0.94 14.17
C LEU A 37 -13.57 0.16 12.86
N SER A 38 -12.40 0.03 12.24
CA SER A 38 -12.24 -0.73 10.99
C SER A 38 -12.62 -2.20 11.19
N ALA A 39 -12.20 -2.82 12.30
CA ALA A 39 -12.54 -4.20 12.62
C ALA A 39 -14.06 -4.38 12.86
N ALA A 40 -14.67 -3.48 13.62
CA ALA A 40 -16.11 -3.50 13.89
C ALA A 40 -16.93 -3.35 12.60
N LEU A 41 -16.58 -2.34 11.79
CA LEU A 41 -17.22 -2.08 10.50
C LEU A 41 -17.05 -3.27 9.54
N ALA A 42 -15.83 -3.76 9.37
CA ALA A 42 -15.55 -4.88 8.47
C ALA A 42 -16.27 -6.19 8.88
N THR A 43 -16.54 -6.38 10.16
CA THR A 43 -17.29 -7.55 10.67
C THR A 43 -18.79 -7.39 10.48
N TRP A 44 -19.33 -6.17 10.64
CA TRP A 44 -20.77 -5.93 10.68
C TRP A 44 -21.43 -5.89 9.31
N LEU A 45 -20.90 -5.11 8.36
CA LEU A 45 -21.47 -4.92 7.03
C LEU A 45 -20.39 -5.01 5.92
N PRO A 46 -19.70 -6.17 5.80
CA PRO A 46 -18.51 -6.30 4.95
C PRO A 46 -18.75 -5.95 3.49
N LEU A 47 -19.88 -6.36 2.90
CA LEU A 47 -20.15 -6.13 1.48
C LEU A 47 -20.41 -4.65 1.19
N GLN A 48 -21.31 -4.03 1.95
CA GLN A 48 -21.69 -2.62 1.78
C GLN A 48 -20.49 -1.71 2.04
N LEU A 49 -19.70 -2.01 3.07
CA LEU A 49 -18.53 -1.22 3.38
C LEU A 49 -17.40 -1.44 2.39
N SER A 50 -17.22 -2.64 1.83
CA SER A 50 -16.26 -2.83 0.71
C SER A 50 -16.65 -1.94 -0.47
N VAL A 51 -17.93 -1.89 -0.82
CA VAL A 51 -18.43 -1.02 -1.90
C VAL A 51 -18.10 0.45 -1.63
N VAL A 52 -18.50 0.96 -0.46
CA VAL A 52 -18.28 2.36 -0.04
C VAL A 52 -16.79 2.69 0.05
N THR A 53 -15.99 1.77 0.60
CA THR A 53 -14.56 1.98 0.82
C THR A 53 -13.83 2.11 -0.51
N VAL A 54 -14.07 1.19 -1.45
CA VAL A 54 -13.48 1.25 -2.79
C VAL A 54 -14.00 2.48 -3.54
N PHE A 55 -15.31 2.78 -3.48
CA PHE A 55 -15.89 3.98 -4.10
C PHE A 55 -15.15 5.25 -3.66
N LEU A 56 -15.02 5.46 -2.36
CA LEU A 56 -14.49 6.70 -1.80
C LEU A 56 -12.97 6.77 -1.90
N PHE A 57 -12.27 5.66 -1.68
CA PHE A 57 -10.84 5.68 -1.37
C PHE A 57 -9.95 5.08 -2.45
N ALA A 58 -10.47 4.33 -3.42
CA ALA A 58 -9.67 3.71 -4.48
C ALA A 58 -8.91 4.73 -5.35
N GLY A 59 -9.56 5.81 -5.77
CA GLY A 59 -8.87 6.90 -6.47
C GLY A 59 -7.91 7.66 -5.56
N PRO A 60 -8.38 8.23 -4.42
CA PRO A 60 -7.54 9.07 -3.57
C PRO A 60 -6.29 8.39 -3.03
N HIS A 61 -6.34 7.12 -2.59
CA HIS A 61 -5.13 6.48 -2.05
C HIS A 61 -4.03 6.38 -3.12
N ASN A 62 -4.36 5.96 -4.34
CA ASN A 62 -3.43 5.88 -5.46
C ASN A 62 -2.79 7.23 -5.76
N TRP A 63 -3.58 8.30 -5.69
CA TRP A 63 -3.06 9.65 -5.88
C TRP A 63 -2.06 10.06 -4.77
N PHE A 64 -2.41 9.79 -3.51
CA PHE A 64 -1.53 10.07 -2.36
C PHE A 64 -0.25 9.23 -2.40
N GLU A 65 -0.36 7.97 -2.81
CA GLU A 65 0.74 7.04 -3.00
C GLU A 65 1.69 7.51 -4.11
N LEU A 66 1.16 7.81 -5.30
CA LEU A 66 1.91 8.38 -6.42
C LEU A 66 2.68 9.63 -5.97
N ARG A 67 2.00 10.54 -5.28
CA ARG A 67 2.63 11.75 -4.74
C ARG A 67 3.76 11.41 -3.76
N TYR A 68 3.53 10.47 -2.85
CA TYR A 68 4.54 10.02 -1.90
C TYR A 68 5.77 9.45 -2.61
N PHE A 69 5.59 8.67 -3.67
CA PHE A 69 6.67 8.12 -4.49
C PHE A 69 7.44 9.19 -5.25
N LEU A 70 6.74 10.14 -5.88
CA LEU A 70 7.36 11.27 -6.56
C LEU A 70 8.27 12.08 -5.61
N MET A 71 7.88 12.24 -4.34
CA MET A 71 8.73 12.88 -3.33
C MET A 71 10.00 12.10 -2.96
N ARG A 72 10.03 10.79 -3.21
CA ARG A 72 11.17 9.88 -2.89
C ARG A 72 12.06 9.61 -4.09
N LEU A 73 11.66 10.04 -5.29
CA LEU A 73 12.50 9.95 -6.47
C LEU A 73 13.72 10.87 -6.35
N PRO A 74 14.93 10.35 -6.62
CA PRO A 74 16.12 11.17 -6.60
C PRO A 74 16.17 12.03 -7.87
N VAL A 75 16.71 13.25 -7.76
CA VAL A 75 16.91 14.13 -8.93
C VAL A 75 17.90 13.52 -9.93
N ARG A 76 18.91 12.80 -9.43
CA ARG A 76 19.90 12.09 -10.25
C ARG A 76 19.95 10.63 -9.81
N LEU A 77 19.87 9.71 -10.77
CA LEU A 77 19.84 8.27 -10.48
C LEU A 77 21.20 7.74 -9.98
N GLY A 78 22.31 8.31 -10.48
CA GLY A 78 23.68 7.98 -10.04
C GLY A 78 23.96 6.47 -10.00
N LYS A 79 24.56 5.99 -8.90
CA LYS A 79 24.85 4.57 -8.68
C LYS A 79 23.59 3.68 -8.65
N SER A 80 22.41 4.25 -8.38
CA SER A 80 21.14 3.52 -8.38
C SER A 80 20.45 3.47 -9.74
N ARG A 81 21.10 3.88 -10.84
CA ARG A 81 20.52 3.87 -12.19
C ARG A 81 19.97 2.49 -12.57
N ASN A 82 20.77 1.44 -12.45
CA ASN A 82 20.36 0.09 -12.85
C ASN A 82 19.16 -0.40 -12.03
N PHE A 83 19.13 -0.06 -10.73
CA PHE A 83 17.99 -0.37 -9.86
C PHE A 83 16.71 0.31 -10.35
N PHE A 84 16.75 1.61 -10.65
CA PHE A 84 15.57 2.34 -11.12
C PHE A 84 15.11 1.92 -12.52
N VAL A 85 16.05 1.65 -13.43
CA VAL A 85 15.71 1.13 -14.77
C VAL A 85 15.03 -0.24 -14.64
N ALA A 86 15.59 -1.17 -13.87
CA ALA A 86 14.98 -2.47 -13.63
C ALA A 86 13.61 -2.36 -12.92
N ALA A 87 13.48 -1.42 -11.98
CA ALA A 87 12.21 -1.18 -11.28
C ALA A 87 11.13 -0.70 -12.25
N PHE A 88 11.38 0.36 -13.03
CA PHE A 88 10.39 0.92 -13.95
C PHE A 88 10.09 -0.02 -15.12
N ALA A 89 11.11 -0.70 -15.67
CA ALA A 89 10.92 -1.68 -16.73
C ALA A 89 10.04 -2.85 -16.24
N GLY A 90 10.31 -3.39 -15.06
CA GLY A 90 9.50 -4.47 -14.51
C GLY A 90 8.08 -4.04 -14.14
N ILE A 91 7.87 -2.83 -13.59
CA ILE A 91 6.52 -2.28 -13.39
C ILE A 91 5.77 -2.26 -14.72
N GLY A 92 6.37 -1.73 -15.79
CA GLY A 92 5.75 -1.68 -17.11
C GLY A 92 5.43 -3.06 -17.69
N VAL A 93 6.41 -3.96 -17.71
CA VAL A 93 6.26 -5.32 -18.28
C VAL A 93 5.26 -6.16 -17.48
N LEU A 94 5.35 -6.18 -16.15
CA LEU A 94 4.43 -6.95 -15.31
C LEU A 94 3.01 -6.40 -15.35
N THR A 95 2.85 -5.07 -15.37
CA THR A 95 1.54 -4.44 -15.56
C THR A 95 0.95 -4.84 -16.90
N ALA A 96 1.69 -4.68 -18.00
CA ALA A 96 1.22 -5.05 -19.33
C ALA A 96 0.87 -6.55 -19.42
N GLY A 97 1.72 -7.41 -18.84
CA GLY A 97 1.45 -8.85 -18.75
C GLY A 97 0.18 -9.17 -17.97
N TYR A 98 -0.07 -8.47 -16.85
CA TYR A 98 -1.28 -8.66 -16.04
C TYR A 98 -2.54 -8.16 -16.77
N LEU A 99 -2.47 -6.99 -17.43
CA LEU A 99 -3.55 -6.45 -18.26
C LEU A 99 -3.88 -7.37 -19.44
N ALA A 100 -2.90 -8.13 -19.94
CA ALA A 100 -3.11 -9.12 -20.99
C ALA A 100 -3.84 -10.38 -20.49
N LEU A 101 -3.80 -10.71 -19.19
CA LEU A 101 -4.40 -11.95 -18.67
C LEU A 101 -5.92 -12.03 -18.95
N PRO A 102 -6.76 -11.02 -18.64
CA PRO A 102 -8.18 -11.08 -18.98
C PRO A 102 -8.43 -11.18 -20.49
N LEU A 103 -7.60 -10.52 -21.30
CA LEU A 103 -7.72 -10.60 -22.76
C LEU A 103 -7.41 -12.01 -23.25
N LEU A 104 -6.28 -12.58 -22.82
CA LEU A 104 -5.88 -13.94 -23.17
C LEU A 104 -6.92 -14.98 -22.73
N TYR A 105 -7.49 -14.81 -21.54
CA TYR A 105 -8.55 -15.68 -21.03
C TYR A 105 -9.79 -15.66 -21.93
N ASN A 106 -10.17 -14.48 -22.43
CA ASN A 106 -11.37 -14.34 -23.27
C ASN A 106 -11.17 -14.77 -24.74
N PHE A 107 -9.94 -14.69 -25.27
CA PHE A 107 -9.68 -15.01 -26.68
C PHE A 107 -9.42 -16.49 -26.97
N THR A 108 -9.22 -17.32 -25.95
CA THR A 108 -8.83 -18.73 -26.13
C THR A 108 -9.57 -19.59 -25.11
N SER A 109 -10.00 -20.79 -25.52
CA SER A 109 -10.50 -21.79 -24.58
C SER A 109 -9.33 -22.40 -23.80
N TRP A 110 -9.22 -22.09 -22.51
CA TRP A 110 -8.16 -22.63 -21.66
C TRP A 110 -8.66 -23.86 -20.88
N SER A 111 -7.85 -24.92 -20.84
CA SER A 111 -7.97 -25.93 -19.78
C SER A 111 -7.55 -25.33 -18.43
N SER A 112 -8.09 -25.85 -17.33
CA SER A 112 -7.72 -25.43 -15.96
C SER A 112 -6.20 -25.46 -15.72
N ASP A 113 -5.52 -26.52 -16.20
CA ASP A 113 -4.08 -26.68 -16.02
C ASP A 113 -3.28 -25.65 -16.80
N ALA A 114 -3.63 -25.43 -18.08
CA ALA A 114 -2.97 -24.42 -18.91
C ALA A 114 -3.14 -23.01 -18.33
N TRP A 115 -4.33 -22.66 -17.83
CA TRP A 115 -4.56 -21.37 -17.18
C TRP A 115 -3.72 -21.21 -15.90
N SER A 116 -3.65 -22.27 -15.09
CA SER A 116 -2.79 -22.30 -13.90
C SER A 116 -1.31 -22.09 -14.24
N MET A 117 -0.82 -22.66 -15.35
CA MET A 117 0.55 -22.43 -15.81
C MET A 117 0.79 -20.98 -16.24
N VAL A 118 -0.19 -20.33 -16.86
CA VAL A 118 -0.10 -18.90 -17.24
C VAL A 118 0.01 -18.03 -15.98
N LEU A 119 -0.84 -18.26 -14.98
CA LEU A 119 -0.77 -17.56 -13.70
C LEU A 119 0.56 -17.82 -12.98
N ALA A 120 1.00 -19.08 -12.92
CA ALA A 120 2.26 -19.46 -12.31
C ALA A 120 3.46 -18.76 -12.99
N SER A 121 3.41 -18.63 -14.31
CA SER A 121 4.44 -17.96 -15.10
C SER A 121 4.51 -16.47 -14.80
N TRP A 122 3.36 -15.78 -14.73
CA TRP A 122 3.32 -14.36 -14.38
C TRP A 122 3.83 -14.11 -12.95
N ASN A 123 3.39 -14.92 -11.98
CA ASN A 123 3.86 -14.85 -10.59
C ASN A 123 5.37 -15.15 -10.48
N THR A 124 5.89 -16.07 -11.28
CA THR A 124 7.33 -16.38 -11.34
C THR A 124 8.12 -15.19 -11.87
N LEU A 125 7.63 -14.51 -12.91
CA LEU A 125 8.25 -13.29 -13.44
C LEU A 125 8.26 -12.17 -12.38
N LEU A 126 7.15 -12.01 -11.64
CA LEU A 126 7.06 -11.09 -10.51
C LEU A 126 8.14 -11.38 -9.45
N LEU A 127 8.28 -12.64 -9.04
CA LEU A 127 9.26 -13.05 -8.02
C LEU A 127 10.70 -12.85 -8.48
N PHE A 128 11.02 -13.19 -9.73
CA PHE A 128 12.35 -12.93 -10.30
C PHE A 128 12.65 -11.43 -10.37
N TRP A 129 11.68 -10.62 -10.77
CA TRP A 129 11.84 -9.17 -10.76
C TRP A 129 12.08 -8.62 -9.34
N LEU A 130 11.32 -9.06 -8.35
CA LEU A 130 11.55 -8.69 -6.94
C LEU A 130 12.94 -9.13 -6.44
N GLY A 131 13.35 -10.37 -6.75
CA GLY A 131 14.67 -10.91 -6.43
C GLY A 131 15.79 -10.08 -7.06
N LEU A 132 15.65 -9.70 -8.33
CA LEU A 132 16.58 -8.82 -9.04
C LEU A 132 16.68 -7.45 -8.36
N LEU A 133 15.56 -6.85 -7.96
CA LEU A 133 15.57 -5.56 -7.26
C LEU A 133 16.28 -5.64 -5.91
N ILE A 134 16.03 -6.69 -5.12
CA ILE A 134 16.69 -6.91 -3.83
C ILE A 134 18.20 -7.09 -4.05
N TRP A 135 18.61 -7.88 -5.04
CA TRP A 135 20.01 -8.10 -5.37
C TRP A 135 20.73 -6.82 -5.83
N LEU A 136 20.12 -6.04 -6.73
CA LEU A 136 20.64 -4.73 -7.17
C LEU A 136 20.72 -3.74 -6.00
N ARG A 137 19.77 -3.80 -5.06
CA ARG A 137 19.78 -3.00 -3.85
C ARG A 137 20.92 -3.41 -2.92
N GLY A 138 21.14 -4.70 -2.75
CA GLY A 138 22.24 -5.27 -1.98
C GLY A 138 23.61 -4.83 -2.49
N ARG A 139 23.84 -4.91 -3.81
CA ARG A 139 25.09 -4.45 -4.44
C ARG A 139 25.40 -2.97 -4.18
N ASN A 140 24.38 -2.13 -4.04
CA ASN A 140 24.55 -0.71 -3.72
C ASN A 140 24.86 -0.43 -2.25
N LYS A 141 24.64 -1.40 -1.34
CA LYS A 141 24.89 -1.28 0.11
C LYS A 141 26.05 -2.17 0.53
N GLN A 142 27.24 -1.57 0.63
CA GLN A 142 28.52 -2.24 0.88
C GLN A 142 28.66 -3.02 2.21
N ARG A 143 27.63 -3.04 3.08
CA ARG A 143 27.71 -3.60 4.44
C ARG A 143 26.73 -4.74 4.74
N ARG A 144 25.96 -5.21 3.77
CA ARG A 144 24.96 -6.26 4.03
C ARG A 144 24.91 -7.22 2.85
N ASP A 145 25.09 -8.50 3.12
CA ASP A 145 24.86 -9.54 2.13
C ASP A 145 23.35 -9.80 1.97
N TRP A 146 22.89 -9.79 0.72
CA TRP A 146 21.50 -10.05 0.34
C TRP A 146 21.39 -11.26 -0.58
N SER A 147 22.44 -12.09 -0.65
CA SER A 147 22.46 -13.35 -1.40
C SER A 147 21.28 -14.27 -1.05
N TRP A 148 20.81 -14.25 0.20
CA TRP A 148 19.64 -15.00 0.69
C TRP A 148 18.35 -14.71 -0.10
N ALA A 149 18.25 -13.56 -0.79
CA ALA A 149 17.07 -13.21 -1.56
C ALA A 149 16.82 -14.18 -2.73
N MET A 150 17.88 -14.78 -3.29
CA MET A 150 17.76 -15.75 -4.39
C MET A 150 17.15 -17.08 -3.94
N PRO A 151 17.68 -17.79 -2.93
CA PRO A 151 17.03 -19.01 -2.45
C PRO A 151 15.62 -18.75 -1.91
N ALA A 152 15.35 -17.58 -1.30
CA ALA A 152 13.99 -17.21 -0.91
C ALA A 152 13.06 -17.03 -2.12
N ALA A 153 13.49 -16.34 -3.17
CA ALA A 153 12.71 -16.17 -4.40
C ALA A 153 12.44 -17.52 -5.08
N LEU A 154 13.43 -18.40 -5.16
CA LEU A 154 13.26 -19.75 -5.72
C LEU A 154 12.29 -20.60 -4.88
N GLY A 155 12.40 -20.55 -3.55
CA GLY A 155 11.44 -21.23 -2.66
C GLY A 155 10.01 -20.72 -2.83
N LEU A 156 9.83 -19.40 -2.98
CA LEU A 156 8.53 -18.80 -3.30
C LEU A 156 8.03 -19.20 -4.69
N CYS A 157 8.91 -19.32 -5.68
CA CYS A 157 8.54 -19.85 -7.00
C CYS A 157 8.01 -21.28 -6.87
N SER A 158 8.66 -22.15 -6.09
CA SER A 158 8.16 -23.50 -5.85
C SER A 158 6.75 -23.51 -5.24
N LEU A 159 6.50 -22.66 -4.22
CA LEU A 159 5.15 -22.52 -3.65
C LEU A 159 4.13 -22.01 -4.66
N ASN A 160 4.52 -21.04 -5.50
CA ASN A 160 3.68 -20.53 -6.56
C ASN A 160 3.31 -21.63 -7.59
N TRP A 161 4.25 -22.48 -8.00
CA TRP A 161 3.95 -23.57 -8.93
C TRP A 161 3.11 -24.69 -8.31
N LEU A 162 3.11 -24.85 -6.99
CA LEU A 162 2.23 -25.80 -6.29
C LEU A 162 0.76 -25.34 -6.27
N ALA A 163 0.51 -24.04 -6.10
CA ALA A 163 -0.83 -23.49 -6.05
C ALA A 163 -0.87 -22.02 -6.53
N PRO A 164 -0.87 -21.78 -7.86
CA PRO A 164 -0.72 -20.44 -8.43
C PRO A 164 -1.82 -19.47 -7.99
N GLU A 165 -3.07 -19.94 -7.96
CA GLU A 165 -4.24 -19.15 -7.60
C GLU A 165 -4.22 -18.76 -6.10
N LEU A 166 -3.89 -19.71 -5.22
CA LEU A 166 -3.72 -19.44 -3.79
C LEU A 166 -2.53 -18.52 -3.52
N PHE A 167 -1.46 -18.62 -4.32
CA PHE A 167 -0.32 -17.72 -4.22
C PHE A 167 -0.71 -16.28 -4.59
N SER A 168 -1.44 -16.10 -5.69
CA SER A 168 -1.99 -14.80 -6.08
C SER A 168 -2.95 -14.25 -5.01
N LEU A 169 -3.82 -15.09 -4.44
CA LEU A 169 -4.70 -14.70 -3.33
C LEU A 169 -3.89 -14.25 -2.10
N ALA A 170 -2.84 -14.98 -1.74
CA ALA A 170 -1.96 -14.60 -0.64
C ALA A 170 -1.34 -13.21 -0.85
N ILE A 171 -0.93 -12.87 -2.09
CA ILE A 171 -0.43 -11.53 -2.42
C ILE A 171 -1.52 -10.46 -2.18
N VAL A 172 -2.77 -10.73 -2.56
CA VAL A 172 -3.90 -9.80 -2.33
C VAL A 172 -4.06 -9.50 -0.83
N TYR A 173 -3.95 -10.49 0.04
CA TYR A 173 -4.01 -10.28 1.50
C TYR A 173 -2.75 -9.64 2.09
N LEU A 174 -1.57 -9.88 1.50
CA LEU A 174 -0.30 -9.33 1.97
C LEU A 174 -0.09 -7.87 1.57
N HIS A 175 -0.54 -7.46 0.38
CA HIS A 175 -0.30 -6.12 -0.14
C HIS A 175 -0.78 -5.00 0.81
N PRO A 176 -1.99 -5.03 1.39
CA PRO A 176 -2.44 -4.01 2.33
C PRO A 176 -1.47 -3.76 3.50
N LEU A 177 -0.75 -4.80 3.95
CA LEU A 177 0.23 -4.72 5.03
C LEU A 177 1.49 -3.92 4.64
N VAL A 178 1.78 -3.78 3.34
CA VAL A 178 2.92 -3.01 2.85
C VAL A 178 2.82 -1.54 3.26
N ALA A 179 1.60 -0.98 3.30
CA ALA A 179 1.39 0.38 3.79
C ALA A 179 1.84 0.54 5.26
N LEU A 180 1.58 -0.44 6.12
CA LEU A 180 2.07 -0.45 7.50
C LEU A 180 3.61 -0.42 7.55
N LEU A 181 4.28 -1.16 6.66
CA LEU A 181 5.74 -1.11 6.53
C LEU A 181 6.23 0.28 6.08
N PHE A 182 5.55 0.92 5.15
CA PHE A 182 5.86 2.32 4.77
C PHE A 182 5.71 3.27 5.95
N LEU A 183 4.65 3.13 6.74
CA LEU A 183 4.43 3.94 7.93
C LEU A 183 5.52 3.72 8.98
N ASP A 184 5.90 2.47 9.29
CA ASP A 184 7.02 2.14 10.19
C ASP A 184 8.30 2.88 9.76
N ARG A 185 8.67 2.73 8.49
CA ARG A 185 9.91 3.29 7.95
C ARG A 185 9.86 4.81 7.91
N HIS A 186 8.69 5.39 7.71
CA HIS A 186 8.50 6.83 7.79
C HIS A 186 8.65 7.32 9.23
N LEU A 187 7.97 6.69 10.20
CA LEU A 187 8.02 7.03 11.62
C LEU A 187 9.44 6.95 12.17
N ARG A 188 10.21 5.91 11.84
CA ARG A 188 11.62 5.79 12.26
C ARG A 188 12.48 6.99 11.86
N ARG A 189 12.18 7.61 10.71
CA ARG A 189 12.93 8.76 10.19
C ARG A 189 12.42 10.08 10.75
N THR A 190 11.12 10.21 11.00
CA THR A 190 10.50 11.51 11.26
C THR A 190 10.02 11.69 12.70
N ARG A 191 9.62 10.59 13.36
CA ARG A 191 9.07 10.52 14.72
C ARG A 191 9.56 9.26 15.43
N PRO A 192 10.88 9.08 15.65
CA PRO A 192 11.43 7.86 16.26
C PRO A 192 10.81 7.54 17.64
N GLU A 193 10.32 8.55 18.34
CA GLU A 193 9.61 8.41 19.60
C GLU A 193 8.23 7.73 19.50
N TRP A 194 7.59 7.73 18.33
CA TRP A 194 6.30 7.08 18.10
C TRP A 194 6.46 5.61 17.72
N VAL A 195 7.65 5.17 17.32
CA VAL A 195 7.90 3.82 16.77
C VAL A 195 7.55 2.72 17.77
N ARG A 196 7.95 2.86 19.05
CA ARG A 196 7.62 1.85 20.08
C ARG A 196 6.11 1.71 20.26
N THR A 197 5.40 2.82 20.35
CA THR A 197 3.94 2.85 20.46
C THR A 197 3.27 2.29 19.21
N TYR A 198 3.80 2.62 18.03
CA TYR A 198 3.33 2.06 16.78
C TYR A 198 3.47 0.52 16.73
N HIS A 199 4.58 -0.04 17.19
CA HIS A 199 4.73 -1.51 17.29
C HIS A 199 3.76 -2.15 18.27
N GLN A 200 3.45 -1.49 19.39
CA GLN A 200 2.41 -1.95 20.31
C GLN A 200 1.03 -1.94 19.63
N CYS A 201 0.72 -0.91 18.83
CA CYS A 201 -0.50 -0.87 18.03
C CYS A 201 -0.53 -1.95 16.93
N LEU A 202 0.62 -2.35 16.36
CA LEU A 202 0.65 -3.46 15.40
C LEU A 202 0.30 -4.80 16.06
N VAL A 203 0.68 -5.02 17.32
CA VAL A 203 0.22 -6.19 18.08
C VAL A 203 -1.29 -6.16 18.23
N LEU A 204 -1.88 -4.99 18.52
CA LEU A 204 -3.33 -4.84 18.56
C LEU A 204 -3.98 -5.18 17.21
N VAL A 205 -3.41 -4.75 16.08
CA VAL A 205 -3.93 -5.11 14.75
C VAL A 205 -3.95 -6.63 14.56
N ALA A 206 -2.89 -7.33 14.97
CA ALA A 206 -2.85 -8.79 14.91
C ALA A 206 -3.90 -9.45 15.83
N VAL A 207 -4.11 -8.90 17.03
CA VAL A 207 -5.15 -9.38 17.96
C VAL A 207 -6.55 -9.15 17.40
N LEU A 208 -6.82 -7.98 16.80
CA LEU A 208 -8.10 -7.69 16.15
C LEU A 208 -8.36 -8.64 14.98
N LEU A 209 -7.34 -8.88 14.15
CA LEU A 209 -7.43 -9.85 13.05
C LEU A 209 -7.76 -11.26 13.55
N ALA A 210 -7.07 -11.73 14.60
CA ALA A 210 -7.38 -13.01 15.23
C ALA A 210 -8.80 -13.04 15.80
N GLY A 211 -9.27 -11.94 16.40
CA GLY A 211 -10.64 -11.78 16.88
C GLY A 211 -11.69 -11.89 15.77
N ILE A 212 -11.45 -11.25 14.61
CA ILE A 212 -12.31 -11.37 13.42
C ILE A 212 -12.37 -12.82 12.96
N VAL A 213 -11.21 -13.48 12.83
CA VAL A 213 -11.12 -14.89 12.41
C VAL A 213 -11.91 -15.80 13.35
N LEU A 214 -11.64 -15.73 14.65
CA LEU A 214 -12.30 -16.57 15.66
C LEU A 214 -13.82 -16.32 15.69
N ARG A 215 -14.25 -15.07 15.53
CA ARG A 215 -15.68 -14.71 15.55
C ARG A 215 -16.42 -15.21 14.31
N LEU A 216 -15.81 -15.12 13.13
CA LEU A 216 -16.50 -15.35 11.86
C LEU A 216 -16.29 -16.75 11.27
N THR A 217 -15.39 -17.58 11.81
CA THR A 217 -15.13 -18.94 11.31
C THR A 217 -16.39 -19.81 11.24
N GLN A 218 -17.34 -19.63 12.17
CA GLN A 218 -18.61 -20.38 12.21
C GLN A 218 -19.81 -19.58 11.66
N THR A 219 -19.58 -18.40 11.10
CA THR A 219 -20.67 -17.59 10.54
C THR A 219 -21.03 -18.09 9.15
N PRO A 220 -22.33 -18.18 8.79
CA PRO A 220 -22.75 -18.52 7.44
C PRO A 220 -22.06 -17.67 6.37
N ALA A 221 -21.93 -18.22 5.16
CA ALA A 221 -21.45 -17.46 4.02
C ALA A 221 -22.37 -16.24 3.76
N LEU A 222 -21.79 -15.16 3.27
CA LEU A 222 -22.55 -13.99 2.84
C LEU A 222 -23.45 -14.37 1.66
N PRO A 223 -24.67 -13.80 1.58
CA PRO A 223 -25.49 -13.91 0.39
C PRO A 223 -24.80 -13.17 -0.77
N ASP A 224 -24.49 -13.90 -1.83
CA ASP A 224 -23.96 -13.40 -3.10
C ASP A 224 -25.08 -13.33 -4.15
N ASP A 225 -26.21 -12.78 -3.72
CA ASP A 225 -27.48 -12.69 -4.45
C ASP A 225 -27.47 -11.80 -5.70
N ASN A 226 -26.37 -11.08 -5.93
CA ASN A 226 -26.18 -10.24 -7.09
C ASN A 226 -24.75 -10.31 -7.62
N GLY A 227 -24.58 -9.96 -8.90
CA GLY A 227 -23.29 -10.04 -9.58
C GLY A 227 -22.18 -9.20 -8.94
N LEU A 228 -22.50 -8.10 -8.24
CA LEU A 228 -21.49 -7.29 -7.55
C LEU A 228 -20.99 -7.98 -6.29
N PHE A 229 -21.90 -8.47 -5.43
CA PHE A 229 -21.53 -9.16 -4.20
C PHE A 229 -20.79 -10.46 -4.48
N TRP A 230 -21.20 -11.19 -5.51
CA TRP A 230 -20.47 -12.34 -6.02
C TRP A 230 -19.02 -11.96 -6.40
N ARG A 231 -18.80 -10.85 -7.13
CA ARG A 231 -17.44 -10.40 -7.47
C ARG A 231 -16.61 -10.00 -6.25
N ILE A 232 -17.23 -9.50 -5.18
CA ILE A 232 -16.54 -9.14 -3.93
C ILE A 232 -16.13 -10.40 -3.16
N THR A 233 -17.03 -11.37 -3.04
CA THR A 233 -16.73 -12.66 -2.39
C THR A 233 -15.65 -13.43 -3.15
N GLN A 234 -15.70 -13.45 -4.50
CA GLN A 234 -14.66 -14.09 -5.30
C GLN A 234 -13.31 -13.40 -5.21
N HIS A 235 -13.28 -12.07 -5.20
CA HIS A 235 -12.02 -11.33 -5.00
C HIS A 235 -11.37 -11.64 -3.64
N SER A 236 -12.18 -11.96 -2.64
CA SER A 236 -11.71 -12.40 -1.32
C SER A 236 -11.36 -13.89 -1.27
N GLY A 237 -11.52 -14.63 -2.36
CA GLY A 237 -11.10 -16.03 -2.48
C GLY A 237 -12.16 -17.08 -2.14
N ALA A 238 -13.45 -16.74 -2.14
CA ALA A 238 -14.52 -17.68 -1.79
C ALA A 238 -14.52 -18.97 -2.64
N GLN A 239 -14.29 -18.86 -3.95
CA GLN A 239 -14.18 -20.02 -4.85
C GLN A 239 -12.92 -20.85 -4.60
N LEU A 240 -11.81 -20.23 -4.19
CA LEU A 240 -10.55 -20.93 -3.93
C LEU A 240 -10.53 -21.65 -2.58
N LEU A 241 -11.36 -21.19 -1.64
CA LEU A 241 -11.45 -21.69 -0.27
C LEU A 241 -12.91 -22.04 0.07
N PRO A 242 -13.53 -23.03 -0.60
CA PRO A 242 -14.96 -23.32 -0.45
C PRO A 242 -15.35 -23.80 0.96
N GLY A 243 -14.39 -24.27 1.76
CA GLY A 243 -14.59 -24.63 3.16
C GLY A 243 -14.50 -23.45 4.15
N VAL A 244 -14.23 -22.23 3.67
CA VAL A 244 -14.09 -21.03 4.50
C VAL A 244 -15.25 -20.08 4.19
N SER A 245 -15.91 -19.57 5.23
CA SER A 245 -17.02 -18.63 5.08
C SER A 245 -16.60 -17.40 4.28
N SER A 246 -17.36 -17.05 3.24
CA SER A 246 -17.15 -15.82 2.47
C SER A 246 -17.31 -14.57 3.35
N HIS A 247 -18.09 -14.64 4.44
CA HIS A 247 -18.18 -13.58 5.45
C HIS A 247 -16.80 -13.31 6.06
N LEU A 248 -16.15 -14.36 6.55
CA LEU A 248 -14.82 -14.26 7.12
C LEU A 248 -13.81 -13.69 6.10
N LEU A 249 -13.80 -14.22 4.88
CA LEU A 249 -12.85 -13.82 3.84
C LEU A 249 -12.97 -12.34 3.48
N VAL A 250 -14.20 -11.86 3.22
CA VAL A 250 -14.47 -10.46 2.89
C VAL A 250 -14.17 -9.55 4.08
N SER A 251 -14.56 -9.93 5.30
CA SER A 251 -14.29 -9.13 6.51
C SER A 251 -12.79 -8.97 6.77
N VAL A 252 -11.99 -10.03 6.63
CA VAL A 252 -10.54 -9.93 6.78
C VAL A 252 -9.94 -9.05 5.70
N HIS A 253 -10.32 -9.27 4.44
CA HIS A 253 -9.82 -8.49 3.32
C HIS A 253 -10.13 -7.00 3.49
N LEU A 254 -11.40 -6.67 3.76
CA LEU A 254 -11.84 -5.29 4.00
C LEU A 254 -11.16 -4.65 5.20
N PHE A 255 -10.96 -5.38 6.31
CA PHE A 255 -10.24 -4.85 7.47
C PHE A 255 -8.82 -4.42 7.09
N LEU A 256 -8.11 -5.25 6.33
CA LEU A 256 -6.76 -4.96 5.86
C LEU A 256 -6.76 -3.79 4.87
N GLU A 257 -7.70 -3.74 3.93
CA GLU A 257 -7.85 -2.61 3.00
C GLU A 257 -8.14 -1.28 3.72
N LEU A 258 -9.01 -1.27 4.73
CA LEU A 258 -9.30 -0.08 5.53
C LEU A 258 -8.05 0.45 6.24
N LEU A 259 -7.21 -0.44 6.77
CA LEU A 259 -5.92 -0.06 7.35
C LEU A 259 -4.98 0.51 6.28
N HIS A 260 -4.90 -0.12 5.12
CA HIS A 260 -4.10 0.34 3.99
C HIS A 260 -4.50 1.75 3.54
N TYR A 261 -5.79 2.00 3.31
CA TYR A 261 -6.31 3.32 2.97
C TYR A 261 -6.09 4.33 4.10
N GLY A 262 -6.31 3.94 5.36
CA GLY A 262 -6.05 4.78 6.53
C GLY A 262 -4.59 5.25 6.59
N VAL A 263 -3.64 4.38 6.23
CA VAL A 263 -2.22 4.78 6.17
C VAL A 263 -1.97 5.78 5.04
N TRP A 264 -2.40 5.47 3.82
CA TRP A 264 -2.07 6.26 2.63
C TRP A 264 -2.79 7.61 2.59
N ILE A 265 -4.06 7.66 2.99
CA ILE A 265 -4.91 8.86 2.90
C ILE A 265 -4.79 9.73 4.17
N VAL A 266 -4.61 9.11 5.34
CA VAL A 266 -4.65 9.83 6.61
C VAL A 266 -3.26 9.90 7.27
N ALA A 267 -2.67 8.76 7.62
CA ALA A 267 -1.47 8.75 8.47
C ALA A 267 -0.26 9.42 7.79
N LEU A 268 0.10 8.99 6.58
CA LEU A 268 1.25 9.53 5.87
C LEU A 268 1.08 11.02 5.53
N PRO A 269 -0.07 11.49 4.98
CA PRO A 269 -0.27 12.91 4.69
C PRO A 269 -0.26 13.82 5.93
N LEU A 270 -0.61 13.32 7.13
CA LEU A 270 -0.52 14.10 8.37
C LEU A 270 0.92 14.17 8.91
N ILE A 271 1.72 13.12 8.72
CA ILE A 271 3.08 13.05 9.26
C ILE A 271 4.12 13.70 8.32
N VAL A 272 3.95 13.55 7.01
CA VAL A 272 4.88 14.01 5.97
C VAL A 272 5.13 15.53 5.98
N PRO A 273 4.12 16.42 5.99
CA PRO A 273 4.34 17.87 5.97
C PRO A 273 5.03 18.37 7.23
N ALA A 274 4.91 17.66 8.35
CA ALA A 274 5.56 18.03 9.61
C ALA A 274 7.09 17.91 9.56
N THR A 275 7.67 17.23 8.55
CA THR A 275 9.12 17.00 8.45
C THR A 275 9.87 18.05 7.61
N ILE A 276 9.20 18.74 6.68
CA ILE A 276 9.83 19.81 5.88
C ILE A 276 9.78 21.12 6.68
N ARG A 277 10.32 21.12 7.90
CA ARG A 277 10.52 22.30 8.74
C ARG A 277 11.82 23.02 8.37
N VAL A 278 11.92 23.50 7.13
CA VAL A 278 12.93 24.51 6.78
C VAL A 278 12.23 25.86 6.80
N LYS A 279 12.12 26.50 7.99
CA LYS A 279 11.72 27.90 8.27
C LYS A 279 10.50 28.52 7.53
N GLN A 280 9.82 27.81 6.64
CA GLN A 280 8.75 28.30 5.78
C GLN A 280 7.47 27.52 6.07
N LYS A 281 6.34 28.23 5.90
CA LYS A 281 4.96 27.81 6.18
C LYS A 281 4.70 26.33 5.86
N PRO A 282 3.82 25.66 6.62
CA PRO A 282 3.44 24.27 6.35
C PRO A 282 3.08 24.10 4.86
N THR A 283 3.86 23.30 4.16
CA THR A 283 3.65 23.06 2.72
C THR A 283 2.34 22.30 2.58
N ARG A 284 1.37 22.89 1.88
CA ARG A 284 0.10 22.22 1.58
C ARG A 284 0.37 20.97 0.74
N VAL A 285 -0.39 19.91 0.96
CA VAL A 285 -0.27 18.65 0.21
C VAL A 285 -0.29 18.91 -1.30
N TRP A 286 -1.08 19.88 -1.77
CA TRP A 286 -1.21 20.22 -3.19
C TRP A 286 -0.03 20.99 -3.81
N GLN A 287 0.97 21.41 -3.04
CA GLN A 287 2.09 22.18 -3.57
C GLN A 287 3.11 21.30 -4.30
N VAL A 288 3.17 21.42 -5.63
CA VAL A 288 4.17 20.74 -6.48
C VAL A 288 5.60 20.97 -5.99
N LYS A 289 5.91 22.18 -5.48
CA LYS A 289 7.24 22.54 -4.96
C LYS A 289 7.66 21.76 -3.70
N SER A 290 6.76 21.04 -3.03
CA SER A 290 7.13 20.15 -1.93
C SER A 290 7.82 18.86 -2.42
N VAL A 291 7.71 18.54 -3.72
CA VAL A 291 8.36 17.39 -4.34
C VAL A 291 9.80 17.75 -4.70
N GLY A 292 10.77 16.98 -4.19
CA GLY A 292 12.20 17.27 -4.37
C GLY A 292 12.63 17.42 -5.84
N ILE A 293 12.11 16.57 -6.72
CA ILE A 293 12.40 16.64 -8.17
C ILE A 293 11.73 17.82 -8.87
N ALA A 294 10.66 18.40 -8.31
CA ALA A 294 10.07 19.61 -8.86
C ALA A 294 10.74 20.89 -8.34
N ARG A 295 11.31 20.85 -7.12
CA ARG A 295 12.01 21.99 -6.53
C ARG A 295 13.40 22.21 -7.12
N HIS A 296 14.05 21.16 -7.60
CA HIS A 296 15.43 21.23 -8.06
C HIS A 296 15.53 21.94 -9.44
N PRO A 297 16.54 22.81 -9.69
CA PRO A 297 16.68 23.54 -10.95
C PRO A 297 16.79 22.64 -12.20
N ARG A 298 17.50 21.51 -12.06
CA ARG A 298 17.61 20.45 -13.09
C ARG A 298 16.52 19.38 -12.98
N GLY A 299 15.44 19.70 -12.28
CA GLY A 299 14.32 18.81 -12.05
C GLY A 299 13.31 18.82 -13.20
N PHE A 300 12.19 18.14 -12.99
CA PHE A 300 11.10 18.07 -13.97
C PHE A 300 9.76 18.56 -13.36
N PRO A 301 9.66 19.83 -12.92
CA PRO A 301 8.48 20.34 -12.24
C PRO A 301 7.19 20.21 -13.07
N LYS A 302 7.28 20.44 -14.39
CA LYS A 302 6.13 20.30 -15.31
C LYS A 302 5.64 18.86 -15.36
N LEU A 303 6.55 17.88 -15.43
CA LEU A 303 6.18 16.46 -15.44
C LEU A 303 5.55 16.03 -14.11
N VAL A 304 6.09 16.47 -12.98
CA VAL A 304 5.48 16.20 -11.66
C VAL A 304 4.09 16.82 -11.57
N ALA A 305 3.93 18.07 -12.00
CA ALA A 305 2.62 18.72 -12.01
C ALA A 305 1.64 17.96 -12.91
N ALA A 306 2.07 17.60 -14.12
CA ALA A 306 1.26 16.82 -15.06
C ALA A 306 0.85 15.47 -14.47
N ALA A 307 1.77 14.73 -13.85
CA ALA A 307 1.47 13.45 -13.21
C ALA A 307 0.47 13.58 -12.05
N LEU A 308 0.60 14.62 -11.22
CA LEU A 308 -0.34 14.87 -10.12
C LEU A 308 -1.72 15.33 -10.62
N LEU A 309 -1.78 16.15 -11.66
CA LEU A 309 -3.03 16.59 -12.29
C LEU A 309 -3.72 15.42 -13.00
N LEU A 310 -2.97 14.61 -13.75
CA LEU A 310 -3.48 13.40 -14.39
C LEU A 310 -3.99 12.41 -13.34
N GLY A 311 -3.25 12.18 -12.26
CA GLY A 311 -3.71 11.34 -11.16
C GLY A 311 -5.02 11.85 -10.56
N ALA A 312 -5.14 13.17 -10.31
CA ALA A 312 -6.37 13.75 -9.76
C ALA A 312 -7.55 13.65 -10.75
N PHE A 313 -7.28 13.80 -12.05
CA PHE A 313 -8.25 13.56 -13.10
C PHE A 313 -8.71 12.09 -13.10
N VAL A 314 -7.80 11.13 -13.00
CA VAL A 314 -8.13 9.69 -12.89
C VAL A 314 -9.00 9.42 -11.65
N VAL A 315 -8.75 10.08 -10.51
CA VAL A 315 -9.65 9.97 -9.34
C VAL A 315 -11.07 10.41 -9.68
N ALA A 316 -11.24 11.55 -10.34
CA ALA A 316 -12.56 12.05 -10.73
C ALA A 316 -13.25 11.11 -11.73
N VAL A 317 -12.51 10.58 -12.70
CA VAL A 317 -13.02 9.58 -13.65
C VAL A 317 -13.45 8.30 -12.94
N LEU A 318 -12.68 7.82 -11.96
CA LEU A 318 -13.05 6.65 -11.17
C LEU A 318 -14.33 6.89 -10.37
N TRP A 319 -14.48 8.03 -9.69
CA TRP A 319 -15.72 8.36 -8.98
C TRP A 319 -16.92 8.42 -9.92
N PHE A 320 -16.78 9.09 -11.05
CA PHE A 320 -17.83 9.16 -12.05
C PHE A 320 -18.19 7.77 -12.60
N GLY A 321 -17.18 6.95 -12.93
CA GLY A 321 -17.36 5.57 -13.36
C GLY A 321 -18.10 4.74 -12.32
N PHE A 322 -17.68 4.80 -11.05
CA PHE A 322 -18.34 4.08 -9.97
C PHE A 322 -19.79 4.55 -9.73
N SER A 323 -20.12 5.80 -10.02
CA SER A 323 -21.50 6.31 -9.93
C SER A 323 -22.42 5.82 -11.06
N ILE A 324 -21.85 5.44 -12.21
CA ILE A 324 -22.61 4.95 -13.37
C ILE A 324 -22.67 3.43 -13.41
N ASP A 325 -21.51 2.79 -13.36
CA ASP A 325 -21.36 1.33 -13.41
C ASP A 325 -20.25 0.92 -12.45
N TYR A 326 -20.67 0.61 -11.22
CA TYR A 326 -19.76 0.23 -10.16
C TYR A 326 -19.00 -1.06 -10.48
N ALA A 327 -19.69 -2.08 -11.01
CA ALA A 327 -19.11 -3.40 -11.22
C ALA A 327 -18.02 -3.36 -12.29
N THR A 328 -18.31 -2.77 -13.45
CA THR A 328 -17.34 -2.64 -14.54
C THR A 328 -16.18 -1.74 -14.15
N THR A 329 -16.46 -0.60 -13.50
CA THR A 329 -15.40 0.32 -13.04
C THR A 329 -14.49 -0.36 -12.02
N ARG A 330 -15.04 -1.18 -11.11
CA ARG A 330 -14.28 -1.98 -10.15
C ARG A 330 -13.32 -2.94 -10.85
N ASP A 331 -13.79 -3.70 -11.83
CA ASP A 331 -12.95 -4.67 -12.54
C ASP A 331 -11.80 -3.97 -13.27
N ILE A 332 -12.10 -2.88 -13.99
CA ILE A 332 -11.10 -2.06 -14.67
C ILE A 332 -10.09 -1.52 -13.65
N TYR A 333 -10.59 -0.95 -12.55
CA TYR A 333 -9.78 -0.39 -11.49
C TYR A 333 -8.80 -1.43 -10.92
N PHE A 334 -9.27 -2.59 -10.46
CA PHE A 334 -8.38 -3.61 -9.88
C PHE A 334 -7.42 -4.21 -10.92
N THR A 335 -7.79 -4.21 -12.20
CA THR A 335 -6.93 -4.64 -13.30
C THR A 335 -5.76 -3.67 -13.49
N VAL A 336 -6.00 -2.36 -13.45
CA VAL A 336 -4.93 -1.35 -13.56
C VAL A 336 -4.20 -1.09 -12.24
N ALA A 337 -4.84 -1.38 -11.11
CA ALA A 337 -4.29 -1.18 -9.77
C ALA A 337 -3.00 -1.98 -9.54
N ILE A 338 -2.79 -3.08 -10.27
CA ILE A 338 -1.53 -3.83 -10.20
C ILE A 338 -0.29 -2.93 -10.37
N ALA A 339 -0.38 -1.84 -11.13
CA ALA A 339 0.72 -0.91 -11.35
C ALA A 339 1.20 -0.23 -10.05
N HIS A 340 0.29 0.19 -9.16
CA HIS A 340 0.68 0.83 -7.90
C HIS A 340 1.23 -0.20 -6.90
N VAL A 341 0.59 -1.37 -6.81
CA VAL A 341 1.09 -2.52 -6.03
C VAL A 341 2.54 -2.85 -6.40
N LEU A 342 2.84 -2.91 -7.70
CA LEU A 342 4.20 -3.11 -8.19
C LEU A 342 5.10 -1.93 -7.85
N ALA A 343 4.62 -0.69 -7.94
CA ALA A 343 5.40 0.49 -7.58
C ALA A 343 5.83 0.49 -6.10
N GLU A 344 5.05 -0.04 -5.17
CA GLU A 344 5.40 -0.11 -3.75
C GLU A 344 6.75 -0.79 -3.49
N ALA A 345 7.01 -1.91 -4.17
CA ALA A 345 8.20 -2.74 -3.92
C ALA A 345 9.54 -1.98 -4.05
N PRO A 346 9.88 -1.33 -5.19
CA PRO A 346 11.14 -0.60 -5.32
C PRO A 346 11.26 0.58 -4.33
N PHE A 347 10.16 1.26 -4.01
CA PHE A 347 10.18 2.35 -3.05
C PHE A 347 10.41 1.85 -1.62
N LEU A 348 9.79 0.73 -1.24
CA LEU A 348 10.02 0.08 0.05
C LEU A 348 11.48 -0.40 0.17
N LEU A 349 12.00 -1.11 -0.84
CA LEU A 349 13.38 -1.59 -0.87
C LEU A 349 14.41 -0.44 -0.78
N LYS A 350 14.10 0.72 -1.35
CA LYS A 350 14.94 1.91 -1.21
C LYS A 350 14.91 2.49 0.21
N MET A 351 13.85 2.23 0.97
CA MET A 351 13.74 2.62 2.37
C MET A 351 14.44 1.65 3.33
N LEU A 352 14.61 0.39 2.93
CA LEU A 352 15.46 -0.61 3.60
C LEU A 352 16.93 -0.29 3.46
#